data_AF-A0A1E4SI13-F1
#
_entry.id   AF-A0A1E4SI13-F1
#
_cell.length_a   1.000
_cell.length_b   1.000
_cell.length_c   1.000
_cell.angle_alpha   90.00
_cell.angle_beta   90.00
_cell.angle_gamma   90.00
#
_symmetry.space_group_name_H-M   'P 1'
#
loop_
_entity.id
_entity.type
_entity.pdbx_description
1 polymer ?
#
loop_
_entity_poly.entity_id
_entity_poly.type
_entity_poly.pdbx_seq_one_letter_code
_entity_poly.pdbx_strand_id
1 'polypeptide(L)'
;MSKLVQVYLIGAVVRFVLPVLVPSITHALAKSVLLSTPMDSFPSLEEAFYYLEHGIGLYDGGIVHHPPLLVILLLFIHGLGPISSVLFNGLWACMDLFIVTRIIDINKWYNEHNSNRRGRKLARFNDDLIASFYLFNPLLVLSNLLHSTLTFALLFLVESIHQLVVKRRYFHSAVALAASTYFSVNLAYLVIPMTALALTVSEASQKIPLALRYVLTFVATLGLFLLASFASVNSWLFVHQVYGTVFFFDKITPNLGLWWYLFTEMFEFFSPFYVGLYNLYSFVFILPMTLRFYEGYGKSEKKTSGHGDSFLAVVLGYIWISFTKSYPTVGDLAFAASLLPLFKSTILPYCRYTYITALGFLVSLLLSPIFYYCWIVLATGNSNFFYSISLIWGAVHTSILMDLIWGKLTSEYIEENKIPEKDQKTLRLTQI
;
A
#
# COMPACT_ATOMS: atom_id res chain seq x y z
N MET A 1 18.49 5.17 27.14
CA MET A 1 18.04 4.87 25.75
C MET A 1 17.18 6.01 25.25
N SER A 2 17.31 6.43 23.99
CA SER A 2 16.39 7.43 23.42
C SER A 2 14.97 6.82 23.29
N LYS A 3 13.93 7.67 23.33
CA LYS A 3 12.54 7.21 23.15
C LYS A 3 12.36 6.42 21.84
N LEU A 4 13.03 6.86 20.78
CA LEU A 4 13.03 6.17 19.49
C LEU A 4 13.54 4.73 19.60
N VAL A 5 14.68 4.52 20.27
CA VAL A 5 15.25 3.18 20.46
C VAL A 5 14.29 2.29 21.28
N GLN A 6 13.61 2.85 22.28
CA GLN A 6 12.60 2.10 23.05
C GLN A 6 11.44 1.65 22.16
N VAL A 7 10.91 2.55 21.30
CA VAL A 7 9.83 2.22 20.36
C VAL A 7 10.25 1.11 19.40
N TYR A 8 11.48 1.17 18.86
CA TYR A 8 12.01 0.11 17.99
C TYR A 8 12.13 -1.23 18.71
N LEU A 9 12.69 -1.24 19.92
CA LEU A 9 12.87 -2.46 20.70
C LEU A 9 11.52 -3.10 21.04
N ILE A 10 10.55 -2.32 21.53
CA ILE A 10 9.23 -2.84 21.87
C ILE A 10 8.52 -3.34 20.59
N GLY A 11 8.56 -2.57 19.50
CA GLY A 11 7.97 -2.97 18.22
C GLY A 11 8.58 -4.24 17.64
N ALA A 12 9.90 -4.44 17.78
CA ALA A 12 10.62 -5.63 17.38
C ALA A 12 10.26 -6.83 18.26
N VAL A 13 10.21 -6.64 19.58
CA VAL A 13 9.84 -7.68 20.55
C VAL A 13 8.42 -8.18 20.28
N VAL A 14 7.45 -7.30 20.06
CA VAL A 14 6.08 -7.70 19.76
C VAL A 14 6.00 -8.56 18.49
N ARG A 15 6.75 -8.21 17.44
CA ARG A 15 6.74 -8.95 16.16
C ARG A 15 7.51 -10.25 16.20
N PHE A 16 8.60 -10.30 16.94
CA PHE A 16 9.48 -11.47 16.97
C PHE A 16 9.10 -12.46 18.07
N VAL A 17 8.86 -11.98 19.29
CA VAL A 17 8.68 -12.86 20.45
C VAL A 17 7.28 -13.49 20.46
N LEU A 18 6.27 -12.75 20.06
CA LEU A 18 4.88 -13.24 20.10
C LEU A 18 4.64 -14.49 19.23
N PRO A 19 5.08 -14.55 17.94
CA PRO A 19 4.93 -15.78 17.14
C PRO A 19 5.89 -16.89 17.57
N VAL A 20 7.02 -16.57 18.22
CA VAL A 20 7.90 -17.59 18.82
C VAL A 20 7.24 -18.25 20.03
N LEU A 21 6.56 -17.48 20.89
CA LEU A 21 5.87 -18.01 22.06
C LEU A 21 4.57 -18.74 21.72
N VAL A 22 3.87 -18.30 20.66
CA VAL A 22 2.61 -18.89 20.20
C VAL A 22 2.68 -19.17 18.69
N PRO A 23 3.39 -20.24 18.25
CA PRO A 23 3.57 -20.52 16.82
C PRO A 23 2.28 -20.74 16.04
N SER A 24 1.22 -21.22 16.71
CA SER A 24 -0.10 -21.41 16.12
C SER A 24 -0.75 -20.10 15.66
N ILE A 25 -0.28 -18.93 16.13
CA ILE A 25 -0.88 -17.65 15.80
C ILE A 25 -0.79 -17.34 14.30
N THR A 26 0.32 -17.69 13.65
CA THR A 26 0.56 -17.43 12.23
C THR A 26 -0.51 -18.13 11.38
N HIS A 27 -0.70 -19.44 11.58
CA HIS A 27 -1.72 -20.20 10.84
C HIS A 27 -3.15 -19.86 11.26
N ALA A 28 -3.38 -19.50 12.53
CA ALA A 28 -4.70 -19.09 13.00
C ALA A 28 -5.16 -17.78 12.34
N LEU A 29 -4.26 -16.78 12.27
CA LEU A 29 -4.53 -15.50 11.62
C LEU A 29 -4.66 -15.65 10.10
N ALA A 30 -3.87 -16.54 9.49
CA ALA A 30 -3.93 -16.79 8.04
C ALA A 30 -5.28 -17.36 7.55
N LYS A 31 -6.12 -17.90 8.44
CA LYS A 31 -7.49 -18.35 8.12
C LYS A 31 -8.48 -17.20 7.94
N SER A 32 -8.15 -15.99 8.41
CA SER A 32 -9.03 -14.83 8.28
C SER A 32 -8.94 -14.23 6.89
N VAL A 33 -10.09 -14.16 6.20
CA VAL A 33 -10.23 -13.51 4.89
C VAL A 33 -9.95 -12.00 4.90
N LEU A 34 -9.89 -11.39 6.09
CA LEU A 34 -9.57 -9.98 6.26
C LEU A 34 -8.07 -9.72 6.17
N LEU A 35 -7.28 -10.73 6.54
CA LEU A 35 -5.85 -10.65 6.78
C LEU A 35 -5.03 -11.36 5.70
N SER A 36 -5.63 -12.37 5.06
CA SER A 36 -4.96 -13.30 4.16
C SER A 36 -5.80 -13.50 2.90
N THR A 37 -5.15 -13.42 1.74
CA THR A 37 -5.75 -13.67 0.42
C THR A 37 -4.87 -14.67 -0.34
N PRO A 38 -5.37 -15.29 -1.43
CA PRO A 38 -4.53 -16.17 -2.24
C PRO A 38 -3.23 -15.53 -2.74
N MET A 39 -3.21 -14.20 -2.90
CA MET A 39 -2.05 -13.45 -3.38
C MET A 39 -1.01 -13.18 -2.29
N ASP A 40 -1.44 -13.03 -1.04
CA ASP A 40 -0.61 -12.48 0.03
C ASP A 40 -0.37 -13.48 1.20
N SER A 41 -0.79 -14.75 1.04
CA SER A 41 -0.85 -15.76 2.12
C SER A 41 0.43 -16.58 2.30
N PHE A 42 0.89 -16.70 3.55
CA PHE A 42 2.02 -17.55 3.92
C PHE A 42 1.76 -19.05 3.73
N PRO A 43 0.57 -19.61 4.05
CA PRO A 43 0.30 -21.03 3.77
C PRO A 43 0.39 -21.41 2.29
N SER A 44 -0.01 -20.52 1.36
CA SER A 44 0.16 -20.76 -0.08
C SER A 44 1.64 -20.75 -0.48
N LEU A 45 2.47 -19.99 0.23
CA LEU A 45 3.92 -19.98 0.05
C LEU A 45 4.57 -21.26 0.61
N GLU A 46 4.08 -21.78 1.73
CA GLU A 46 4.53 -23.10 2.25
C GLU A 46 4.18 -24.24 1.29
N GLU A 47 2.99 -24.20 0.68
CA GLU A 47 2.61 -25.15 -0.38
C GLU A 47 3.55 -25.05 -1.60
N ALA A 48 3.97 -23.84 -1.95
CA ALA A 48 4.94 -23.61 -3.01
C ALA A 48 6.30 -24.26 -2.71
N PHE A 49 6.74 -24.24 -1.44
CA PHE A 49 7.94 -24.97 -1.02
C PHE A 49 7.76 -26.47 -1.16
N TYR A 50 6.63 -26.99 -0.68
CA TYR A 50 6.29 -28.41 -0.79
C TYR A 50 6.32 -28.90 -2.24
N TYR A 51 5.79 -28.12 -3.19
CA TYR A 51 5.84 -28.45 -4.62
C TYR A 51 7.26 -28.59 -5.14
N LEU A 52 8.13 -27.61 -4.84
CA LEU A 52 9.51 -27.63 -5.31
C LEU A 52 10.32 -28.76 -4.69
N GLU A 53 10.11 -29.08 -3.41
CA GLU A 53 10.79 -30.19 -2.72
C GLU A 53 10.40 -31.57 -3.27
N HIS A 54 9.18 -31.72 -3.78
CA HIS A 54 8.67 -32.98 -4.34
C HIS A 54 8.79 -33.07 -5.87
N GLY A 55 9.46 -32.09 -6.52
CA GLY A 55 9.63 -32.07 -7.97
C GLY A 55 8.35 -31.83 -8.76
N ILE A 56 7.33 -31.23 -8.13
CA ILE A 56 6.07 -30.83 -8.74
C ILE A 56 6.25 -29.44 -9.37
N GLY A 57 5.62 -29.18 -10.52
CA GLY A 57 5.66 -27.86 -11.14
C GLY A 57 5.08 -26.80 -10.20
N LEU A 58 5.82 -25.71 -9.96
CA LEU A 58 5.47 -24.67 -8.98
C LEU A 58 4.05 -24.09 -9.15
N TYR A 59 3.55 -24.08 -10.38
CA TYR A 59 2.26 -23.49 -10.74
C TYR A 59 1.22 -24.52 -11.20
N ASP A 60 1.50 -25.80 -10.98
CA ASP A 60 0.56 -26.86 -11.29
C ASP A 60 -0.60 -26.85 -10.29
N GLY A 61 -1.85 -26.92 -10.78
CA GLY A 61 -3.04 -26.97 -9.92
C GLY A 61 -3.56 -25.63 -9.38
N GLY A 62 -2.95 -24.48 -9.74
CA GLY A 62 -3.55 -23.14 -9.53
C GLY A 62 -3.72 -22.70 -8.05
N ILE A 63 -2.95 -23.29 -7.14
CA ILE A 63 -2.97 -22.94 -5.71
C ILE A 63 -1.99 -21.80 -5.38
N VAL A 64 -0.82 -21.83 -6.01
CA VAL A 64 0.28 -20.89 -5.76
C VAL A 64 0.17 -19.67 -6.67
N HIS A 65 0.12 -18.48 -6.06
CA HIS A 65 0.08 -17.19 -6.78
C HIS A 65 1.26 -16.28 -6.43
N HIS A 66 2.30 -16.81 -5.77
CA HIS A 66 3.48 -16.05 -5.39
C HIS A 66 4.49 -15.95 -6.55
N PRO A 67 5.19 -14.82 -6.74
CA PRO A 67 6.21 -14.69 -7.78
C PRO A 67 7.39 -15.67 -7.60
N PRO A 68 7.96 -16.26 -8.68
CA PRO A 68 8.99 -17.30 -8.56
C PRO A 68 10.22 -16.91 -7.74
N LEU A 69 10.72 -15.68 -7.93
CA LEU A 69 11.91 -15.22 -7.24
C LEU A 69 11.68 -15.09 -5.73
N LEU A 70 10.46 -14.78 -5.31
CA LEU A 70 10.09 -14.76 -3.89
C LEU A 70 10.13 -16.17 -3.32
N VAL A 71 9.48 -17.11 -4.01
CA VAL A 71 9.41 -18.51 -3.58
C VAL A 71 10.82 -19.06 -3.43
N ILE A 72 11.67 -18.88 -4.44
CA ILE A 72 13.05 -19.37 -4.41
C ILE A 72 13.85 -18.73 -3.28
N LEU A 73 13.75 -17.40 -3.12
CA LEU A 73 14.45 -16.68 -2.05
C LEU A 73 14.07 -17.23 -0.66
N LEU A 74 12.78 -17.46 -0.42
CA LEU A 74 12.29 -17.91 0.88
C LEU A 74 12.44 -19.43 1.08
N LEU A 75 12.51 -20.21 0.00
CA LEU A 75 12.86 -21.63 0.04
C LEU A 75 14.25 -21.84 0.65
N PHE A 76 15.22 -20.96 0.38
CA PHE A 76 16.54 -21.02 1.03
C PHE A 76 16.44 -20.92 2.56
N ILE A 77 15.49 -20.14 3.08
CA ILE A 77 15.26 -20.01 4.52
C ILE A 77 14.54 -21.25 5.05
N HIS A 78 13.55 -21.75 4.30
CA HIS A 78 12.82 -22.97 4.63
C HIS A 78 13.77 -24.19 4.75
N GLY A 79 14.71 -24.33 3.81
CA GLY A 79 15.69 -25.42 3.77
C GLY A 79 16.69 -25.45 4.94
N LEU A 80 16.71 -24.41 5.80
CA LEU A 80 17.51 -24.41 7.05
C LEU A 80 16.86 -25.23 8.18
N GLY A 81 15.73 -25.89 7.91
CA GLY A 81 15.12 -26.88 8.79
C GLY A 81 14.50 -26.25 10.05
N PRO A 82 14.79 -26.75 11.27
CA PRO A 82 14.09 -26.34 12.50
C PRO A 82 14.18 -24.84 12.83
N ILE A 83 15.23 -24.14 12.35
CA ILE A 83 15.49 -22.73 12.63
C ILE A 83 14.68 -21.80 11.71
N SER A 84 14.09 -22.34 10.63
CA SER A 84 13.34 -21.58 9.61
C SER A 84 12.23 -20.70 10.19
N SER A 85 11.44 -21.23 11.13
CA SER A 85 10.34 -20.51 11.78
C SER A 85 10.81 -19.23 12.49
N VAL A 86 11.92 -19.33 13.24
CA VAL A 86 12.54 -18.19 13.94
C VAL A 86 13.12 -17.20 12.93
N LEU A 87 13.71 -17.67 11.83
CA LEU A 87 14.25 -16.81 10.78
C LEU A 87 13.16 -16.06 10.03
N PHE A 88 12.01 -16.69 9.76
CA PHE A 88 10.86 -16.00 9.18
C PHE A 88 10.33 -14.92 10.13
N ASN A 89 10.12 -15.22 11.41
CA ASN A 89 9.74 -14.22 12.41
C ASN A 89 10.72 -13.03 12.43
N GLY A 90 12.03 -13.33 12.38
CA GLY A 90 13.10 -12.32 12.33
C GLY A 90 13.08 -11.50 11.05
N LEU A 91 12.85 -12.13 9.89
CA LEU A 91 12.81 -11.48 8.59
C LEU A 91 11.68 -10.46 8.53
N TRP A 92 10.44 -10.86 8.86
CA TRP A 92 9.29 -9.96 8.84
C TRP A 92 9.43 -8.84 9.87
N ALA A 93 9.95 -9.12 11.07
CA ALA A 93 10.24 -8.07 12.05
C ALA A 93 11.26 -7.06 11.50
N CYS A 94 12.37 -7.53 10.91
CA CYS A 94 13.38 -6.68 10.30
C CYS A 94 12.84 -5.83 9.14
N MET A 95 11.93 -6.38 8.32
CA MET A 95 11.29 -5.64 7.23
C MET A 95 10.45 -4.47 7.74
N ASP A 96 9.62 -4.69 8.77
CA ASP A 96 8.83 -3.60 9.37
C ASP A 96 9.72 -2.54 10.02
N LEU A 97 10.80 -2.95 10.70
CA LEU A 97 11.80 -2.02 11.23
C LEU A 97 12.47 -1.21 10.12
N PHE A 98 12.79 -1.85 8.99
CA PHE A 98 13.34 -1.16 7.83
C PHE A 98 12.33 -0.16 7.26
N ILE A 99 11.08 -0.56 7.04
CA ILE A 99 10.02 0.32 6.53
C ILE A 99 9.89 1.56 7.40
N VAL A 100 9.81 1.40 8.72
CA VAL A 100 9.61 2.54 9.62
C VAL A 100 10.81 3.49 9.64
N THR A 101 12.05 3.00 9.49
CA THR A 101 13.22 3.90 9.35
C THR A 101 13.08 4.81 8.14
N ARG A 102 12.61 4.26 7.01
CA ARG A 102 12.40 4.99 5.78
C ARG A 102 11.25 5.98 5.89
N ILE A 103 10.14 5.61 6.54
CA ILE A 103 9.02 6.52 6.80
C ILE A 103 9.46 7.72 7.65
N ILE A 104 10.33 7.53 8.65
CA ILE A 104 10.88 8.64 9.46
C ILE A 104 11.67 9.61 8.59
N ASP A 105 12.54 9.11 7.71
CA ASP A 105 13.34 9.93 6.81
C ASP A 105 12.45 10.68 5.79
N ILE A 106 11.41 10.01 5.26
CA ILE A 106 10.40 10.64 4.40
C ILE A 106 9.64 11.73 5.15
N ASN A 107 9.28 11.52 6.41
CA ASN A 107 8.60 12.52 7.24
C ASN A 107 9.48 13.77 7.46
N LYS A 108 10.78 13.59 7.70
CA LYS A 108 11.73 14.71 7.81
C LYS A 108 11.78 15.49 6.50
N TRP A 109 12.01 14.80 5.39
CA TRP A 109 12.04 15.42 4.07
C TRP A 109 10.75 16.17 3.74
N TYR A 110 9.58 15.54 3.93
CA TYR A 110 8.30 16.13 3.55
C TYR A 110 8.03 17.45 4.28
N ASN A 111 8.32 17.49 5.58
CA ASN A 111 8.12 18.68 6.39
C ASN A 111 9.18 19.76 6.10
N GLU A 112 10.43 19.40 5.82
CA GLU A 112 11.48 20.34 5.40
C GLU A 112 11.18 20.93 4.01
N HIS A 113 10.82 20.10 3.05
CA HIS A 113 10.43 20.51 1.69
C HIS A 113 9.29 21.52 1.72
N ASN A 114 8.22 21.21 2.46
CA ASN A 114 7.08 22.13 2.58
C ASN A 114 7.39 23.37 3.44
N SER A 115 8.29 23.28 4.42
CA SER A 115 8.73 24.45 5.20
C SER A 115 9.47 25.46 4.31
N ASN A 116 10.38 24.96 3.48
CA ASN A 116 11.15 25.78 2.54
C ASN A 116 10.23 26.43 1.50
N ARG A 117 9.26 25.66 0.96
CA ARG A 117 8.27 26.19 0.01
C ARG A 117 7.39 27.28 0.59
N ARG A 118 6.94 27.12 1.84
CA ARG A 118 6.04 28.06 2.51
C ARG A 118 6.78 29.23 3.17
N GLY A 119 8.11 29.21 3.21
CA GLY A 119 8.92 30.20 3.90
C GLY A 119 8.70 30.24 5.42
N ARG A 120 8.09 29.20 6.00
CA ARG A 120 7.81 29.08 7.45
C ARG A 120 8.07 27.65 7.91
N LYS A 121 8.60 27.51 9.12
CA LYS A 121 8.87 26.19 9.71
C LYS A 121 7.56 25.48 10.07
N LEU A 122 7.31 24.34 9.45
CA LEU A 122 6.17 23.49 9.75
C LEU A 122 6.48 22.55 10.93
N ALA A 123 5.50 22.35 11.78
CA ALA A 123 5.60 21.44 12.91
C ALA A 123 5.40 19.98 12.43
N ARG A 124 6.44 19.15 12.55
CA ARG A 124 6.36 17.71 12.30
C ARG A 124 6.03 16.91 13.56
N PHE A 125 5.61 15.66 13.41
CA PHE A 125 5.72 14.71 14.51
C PHE A 125 7.18 14.30 14.74
N ASN A 126 7.50 14.01 15.99
CA ASN A 126 8.80 13.49 16.38
C ASN A 126 9.00 12.08 15.80
N ASP A 127 10.26 11.68 15.65
CA ASP A 127 10.64 10.40 15.04
C ASP A 127 10.05 9.20 15.81
N ASP A 128 9.96 9.29 17.14
CA ASP A 128 9.38 8.27 18.01
C ASP A 128 7.87 8.11 17.82
N LEU A 129 7.15 9.20 17.57
CA LEU A 129 5.71 9.16 17.29
C LEU A 129 5.42 8.60 15.90
N ILE A 130 6.18 9.00 14.88
CA ILE A 130 6.08 8.39 13.53
C ILE A 130 6.36 6.90 13.60
N ALA A 131 7.39 6.50 14.36
CA ALA A 131 7.69 5.10 14.57
C ALA A 131 6.54 4.36 15.26
N SER A 132 5.91 4.99 16.25
CA SER A 132 4.79 4.43 17.00
C SER A 132 3.55 4.23 16.13
N PHE A 133 3.21 5.19 15.25
CA PHE A 133 2.05 5.08 14.37
C PHE A 133 2.13 3.89 13.41
N TYR A 134 3.33 3.46 13.02
CA TYR A 134 3.54 2.29 12.18
C TYR A 134 3.71 1.01 13.01
N LEU A 135 4.66 1.00 13.96
CA LEU A 135 5.02 -0.20 14.70
C LEU A 135 3.93 -0.68 15.65
N PHE A 136 3.10 0.23 16.18
CA PHE A 136 1.97 -0.13 17.05
C PHE A 136 0.62 -0.05 16.35
N ASN A 137 0.59 0.03 15.02
CA ASN A 137 -0.63 -0.17 14.27
C ASN A 137 -1.05 -1.65 14.40
N PRO A 138 -2.19 -1.96 15.06
CA PRO A 138 -2.56 -3.34 15.35
C PRO A 138 -2.74 -4.16 14.08
N LEU A 139 -3.21 -3.55 12.99
CA LEU A 139 -3.44 -4.26 11.73
C LEU A 139 -2.13 -4.64 11.03
N LEU A 140 -1.12 -3.76 11.07
CA LEU A 140 0.21 -4.08 10.54
C LEU A 140 0.92 -5.12 11.41
N VAL A 141 0.72 -5.07 12.74
CA VAL A 141 1.20 -6.13 13.63
C VAL A 141 0.57 -7.47 13.23
N LEU A 142 -0.74 -7.53 13.01
CA LEU A 142 -1.39 -8.77 12.56
C LEU A 142 -0.86 -9.26 11.20
N SER A 143 -0.71 -8.36 10.21
CA SER A 143 -0.10 -8.70 8.91
C SER A 143 1.33 -9.22 9.03
N ASN A 144 2.10 -8.73 10.00
CA ASN A 144 3.45 -9.21 10.28
C ASN A 144 3.43 -10.62 10.91
N LEU A 145 2.58 -10.83 11.92
CA LEU A 145 2.47 -12.10 12.66
C LEU A 145 2.02 -13.29 11.80
N LEU A 146 1.27 -13.02 10.72
CA LEU A 146 0.85 -14.05 9.75
C LEU A 146 1.82 -14.22 8.57
N HIS A 147 2.96 -13.50 8.59
CA HIS A 147 3.94 -13.49 7.52
C HIS A 147 3.35 -13.11 6.15
N SER A 148 2.54 -12.05 6.10
CA SER A 148 1.95 -11.60 4.84
C SER A 148 3.04 -11.17 3.85
N THR A 149 2.99 -11.72 2.63
CA THR A 149 3.95 -11.37 1.56
C THR A 149 3.75 -9.95 1.03
N LEU A 150 2.60 -9.31 1.33
CA LEU A 150 2.35 -7.88 1.09
C LEU A 150 3.46 -6.99 1.64
N THR A 151 4.09 -7.38 2.75
CA THR A 151 5.19 -6.64 3.40
C THR A 151 6.36 -6.41 2.44
N PHE A 152 6.64 -7.33 1.51
CA PHE A 152 7.66 -7.14 0.48
C PHE A 152 7.30 -6.00 -0.47
N ALA A 153 6.06 -5.98 -0.96
CA ALA A 153 5.58 -4.93 -1.86
C ALA A 153 5.65 -3.55 -1.18
N LEU A 154 5.29 -3.46 0.11
CA LEU A 154 5.34 -2.22 0.90
C LEU A 154 6.77 -1.77 1.18
N LEU A 155 7.68 -2.70 1.51
CA LEU A 155 9.10 -2.41 1.72
C LEU A 155 9.70 -1.72 0.50
N PHE A 156 9.50 -2.30 -0.68
CA PHE A 156 10.05 -1.76 -1.91
C PHE A 156 9.36 -0.47 -2.36
N LEU A 157 8.06 -0.30 -2.09
CA LEU A 157 7.36 0.97 -2.33
C LEU A 157 7.94 2.10 -1.49
N VAL A 158 8.12 1.87 -0.19
CA VAL A 158 8.69 2.87 0.73
C VAL A 158 10.16 3.15 0.39
N GLU A 159 10.94 2.12 0.07
CA GLU A 159 12.32 2.29 -0.38
C GLU A 159 12.39 3.11 -1.67
N SER A 160 11.47 2.90 -2.61
CA SER A 160 11.36 3.69 -3.84
C SER A 160 11.16 5.17 -3.53
N ILE A 161 10.17 5.50 -2.69
CA ILE A 161 9.91 6.87 -2.24
C ILE A 161 11.14 7.46 -1.54
N HIS A 162 11.76 6.73 -0.61
CA HIS A 162 12.94 7.21 0.11
C HIS A 162 14.14 7.48 -0.81
N GLN A 163 14.45 6.57 -1.73
CA GLN A 163 15.53 6.76 -2.71
C GLN A 163 15.28 7.99 -3.58
N LEU A 164 14.02 8.25 -3.92
CA LEU A 164 13.62 9.40 -4.70
C LEU A 164 13.77 10.71 -3.93
N VAL A 165 13.13 10.81 -2.76
CA VAL A 165 12.95 12.08 -2.07
C VAL A 165 14.12 12.44 -1.15
N VAL A 166 14.72 11.44 -0.49
CA VAL A 166 15.81 11.64 0.47
C VAL A 166 17.17 11.52 -0.20
N LYS A 167 17.37 10.45 -1.01
CA LYS A 167 18.68 10.19 -1.64
C LYS A 167 18.84 10.80 -3.03
N ARG A 168 17.75 11.26 -3.65
CA ARG A 168 17.72 11.80 -5.03
C ARG A 168 18.30 10.84 -6.08
N ARG A 169 18.15 9.53 -5.87
CA ARG A 169 18.65 8.46 -6.75
C ARG A 169 17.50 7.90 -7.59
N TYR A 170 17.19 8.58 -8.69
CA TYR A 170 16.04 8.24 -9.57
C TYR A 170 16.09 6.80 -10.10
N PHE A 171 17.27 6.31 -10.50
CA PHE A 171 17.43 4.94 -10.99
C PHE A 171 17.06 3.91 -9.91
N HIS A 172 17.59 4.07 -8.70
CA HIS A 172 17.32 3.15 -7.58
C HIS A 172 15.85 3.21 -7.16
N SER A 173 15.24 4.40 -7.21
CA SER A 173 13.79 4.55 -7.00
C SER A 173 12.97 3.76 -8.02
N ALA A 174 13.29 3.86 -9.32
CA ALA A 174 12.58 3.13 -10.36
C ALA A 174 12.76 1.61 -10.24
N VAL A 175 13.97 1.14 -9.88
CA VAL A 175 14.25 -0.27 -9.59
C VAL A 175 13.43 -0.78 -8.40
N ALA A 176 13.39 -0.01 -7.30
CA ALA A 176 12.60 -0.37 -6.12
C ALA A 176 11.09 -0.36 -6.43
N LEU A 177 10.59 0.58 -7.24
CA LEU A 177 9.19 0.56 -7.68
C LEU A 177 8.89 -0.68 -8.54
N ALA A 178 9.80 -1.08 -9.43
CA ALA A 178 9.66 -2.29 -10.23
C ALA A 178 9.62 -3.54 -9.35
N ALA A 179 10.45 -3.60 -8.30
CA ALA A 179 10.42 -4.69 -7.32
C ALA A 179 9.08 -4.72 -6.56
N SER A 180 8.58 -3.56 -6.13
CA SER A 180 7.24 -3.45 -5.49
C SER A 180 6.12 -3.97 -6.40
N THR A 181 6.13 -3.58 -7.68
CA THR A 181 5.18 -4.04 -8.70
C THR A 181 5.30 -5.54 -8.98
N TYR A 182 6.51 -6.10 -8.94
CA TYR A 182 6.73 -7.54 -9.10
C TYR A 182 6.06 -8.34 -7.97
N PHE A 183 6.02 -7.82 -6.75
CA PHE A 183 5.28 -8.47 -5.64
C PHE A 183 3.78 -8.15 -5.65
N SER A 184 3.36 -6.96 -6.08
CA SER A 184 1.94 -6.58 -6.18
C SER A 184 1.71 -5.74 -7.43
N VAL A 185 1.13 -6.38 -8.46
CA VAL A 185 1.00 -5.79 -9.81
C VAL A 185 0.18 -4.51 -9.84
N ASN A 186 -0.79 -4.35 -8.92
CA ASN A 186 -1.61 -3.15 -8.84
C ASN A 186 -0.78 -1.89 -8.53
N LEU A 187 0.39 -2.04 -7.91
CA LEU A 187 1.30 -0.92 -7.62
C LEU A 187 2.01 -0.39 -8.88
N ALA A 188 1.89 -1.08 -10.03
CA ALA A 188 2.35 -0.58 -11.32
C ALA A 188 1.78 0.81 -11.65
N TYR A 189 0.52 1.06 -11.26
CA TYR A 189 -0.16 2.34 -11.53
C TYR A 189 0.54 3.52 -10.84
N LEU A 190 1.27 3.29 -9.75
CA LEU A 190 2.04 4.33 -9.06
C LEU A 190 3.23 4.84 -9.88
N VAL A 191 3.59 4.21 -11.01
CA VAL A 191 4.63 4.74 -11.90
C VAL A 191 4.32 6.17 -12.36
N ILE A 192 3.04 6.52 -12.52
CA ILE A 192 2.60 7.85 -12.96
C ILE A 192 2.88 8.90 -11.87
N PRO A 193 2.29 8.81 -10.65
CA PRO A 193 2.57 9.77 -9.58
C PRO A 193 4.03 9.73 -9.10
N MET A 194 4.71 8.58 -9.15
CA MET A 194 6.14 8.50 -8.82
C MET A 194 7.02 9.22 -9.84
N THR A 195 6.69 9.13 -11.13
CA THR A 195 7.38 9.92 -12.16
C THR A 195 7.13 11.41 -11.94
N ALA A 196 5.89 11.80 -11.62
CA ALA A 196 5.57 13.18 -11.29
C ALA A 196 6.38 13.69 -10.09
N LEU A 197 6.46 12.90 -9.00
CA LEU A 197 7.30 13.20 -7.84
C LEU A 197 8.81 13.26 -8.20
N ALA A 198 9.28 12.41 -9.11
CA ALA A 198 10.66 12.48 -9.59
C ALA A 198 10.96 13.80 -10.29
N LEU A 199 10.01 14.30 -11.09
CA LEU A 199 10.13 15.58 -11.78
C LEU A 199 10.04 16.79 -10.85
N THR A 200 9.42 16.65 -9.67
CA THR A 200 9.28 17.75 -8.72
C THR A 200 10.50 17.88 -7.82
N VAL A 201 11.06 16.75 -7.38
CA VAL A 201 12.29 16.70 -6.58
C VAL A 201 13.53 17.01 -7.42
N SER A 202 13.46 16.80 -8.74
CA SER A 202 14.60 17.02 -9.62
C SER A 202 14.92 18.50 -9.86
N GLU A 203 16.21 18.79 -9.81
CA GLU A 203 16.80 20.07 -10.22
C GLU A 203 17.17 20.09 -11.71
N ALA A 204 16.94 19.00 -12.44
CA ALA A 204 17.31 18.89 -13.84
C ALA A 204 16.54 19.89 -14.73
N SER A 205 17.27 20.57 -15.61
CA SER A 205 16.71 21.52 -16.58
C SER A 205 15.78 20.84 -17.60
N GLN A 206 16.11 19.61 -18.02
CA GLN A 206 15.31 18.84 -18.98
C GLN A 206 14.45 17.79 -18.25
N LYS A 207 13.15 18.08 -18.12
CA LYS A 207 12.18 17.20 -17.42
C LYS A 207 11.79 15.96 -18.23
N ILE A 208 11.58 16.08 -19.53
CA ILE A 208 11.10 14.97 -20.38
C ILE A 208 12.09 13.79 -20.42
N PRO A 209 13.41 13.99 -20.65
CA PRO A 209 14.37 12.89 -20.64
C PRO A 209 14.46 12.18 -19.28
N LEU A 210 14.28 12.91 -18.17
CA LEU A 210 14.26 12.28 -16.85
C LEU A 210 13.04 11.38 -16.67
N ALA A 211 11.85 11.84 -17.06
CA ALA A 211 10.63 11.03 -17.02
C ALA A 211 10.78 9.76 -17.86
N LEU A 212 11.27 9.90 -19.10
CA LEU A 212 11.51 8.76 -20.00
C LEU A 212 12.52 7.78 -19.40
N ARG A 213 13.64 8.26 -18.85
CA ARG A 213 14.64 7.40 -18.19
C ARG A 213 14.05 6.68 -16.97
N TYR A 214 13.24 7.35 -16.16
CA TYR A 214 12.60 6.76 -15.00
C TYR A 214 11.65 5.62 -15.40
N VAL A 215 10.75 5.88 -16.35
CA VAL A 215 9.80 4.89 -16.86
C VAL A 215 10.53 3.73 -17.56
N LEU A 216 11.54 4.02 -18.38
CA LEU A 216 12.32 2.99 -19.07
C LEU A 216 13.08 2.11 -18.07
N THR A 217 13.66 2.69 -17.02
CA THR A 217 14.33 1.92 -15.95
C THR A 217 13.33 1.01 -15.24
N PHE A 218 12.14 1.52 -14.94
CA PHE A 218 11.07 0.74 -14.32
C PHE A 218 10.66 -0.44 -15.20
N VAL A 219 10.33 -0.20 -16.48
CA VAL A 219 9.92 -1.25 -17.43
C VAL A 219 11.03 -2.27 -17.67
N ALA A 220 12.27 -1.81 -17.86
CA ALA A 220 13.43 -2.69 -18.07
C ALA A 220 13.69 -3.58 -16.85
N THR A 221 13.61 -3.02 -15.64
CA THR A 221 13.82 -3.78 -14.40
C THR A 221 12.71 -4.80 -14.19
N LEU A 222 11.45 -4.44 -14.44
CA LEU A 222 10.34 -5.38 -14.36
C LEU A 222 10.50 -6.52 -15.37
N GLY A 223 10.89 -6.21 -16.61
CA GLY A 223 11.23 -7.20 -17.63
C GLY A 223 12.36 -8.14 -17.18
N LEU A 224 13.40 -7.61 -16.53
CA LEU A 224 14.47 -8.43 -15.97
C LEU A 224 13.99 -9.37 -14.86
N PHE A 225 13.09 -8.92 -13.96
CA PHE A 225 12.51 -9.82 -12.96
C PHE A 225 11.66 -10.92 -13.57
N LEU A 226 10.87 -10.62 -14.61
CA LEU A 226 10.10 -11.63 -15.34
C LEU A 226 11.00 -12.64 -16.07
N LEU A 227 12.08 -12.16 -16.71
CA LEU A 227 13.05 -13.04 -17.36
C LEU A 227 13.82 -13.90 -16.36
N ALA A 228 14.23 -13.34 -15.21
CA ALA A 228 14.86 -14.11 -14.14
C ALA A 228 13.90 -15.15 -13.54
N SER A 229 12.61 -14.83 -13.42
CA SER A 229 11.56 -15.75 -13.00
C SER A 229 11.41 -16.92 -13.99
N PHE A 230 11.37 -16.61 -15.29
CA PHE A 230 11.34 -17.62 -16.35
C PHE A 230 12.59 -18.50 -16.31
N ALA A 231 13.79 -17.91 -16.17
CA ALA A 231 15.03 -18.67 -16.09
C ALA A 231 15.08 -19.60 -14.88
N SER A 232 14.37 -19.28 -13.79
CA SER A 232 14.38 -20.06 -12.56
C SER A 232 13.39 -21.23 -12.57
N VAL A 233 12.20 -21.06 -13.15
CA VAL A 233 11.13 -22.09 -13.16
C VAL A 233 10.96 -22.76 -14.54
N ASN A 234 11.62 -22.23 -15.57
CA ASN A 234 11.56 -22.70 -16.96
C ASN A 234 10.12 -22.80 -17.53
N SER A 235 9.24 -21.89 -17.13
CA SER A 235 7.84 -21.85 -17.58
C SER A 235 7.33 -20.41 -17.56
N TRP A 236 6.45 -20.06 -18.50
CA TRP A 236 5.72 -18.77 -18.49
C TRP A 236 4.39 -18.84 -17.74
N LEU A 237 4.00 -20.03 -17.26
CA LEU A 237 2.72 -20.23 -16.56
C LEU A 237 2.56 -19.31 -15.34
N PHE A 238 3.68 -18.97 -14.68
CA PHE A 238 3.68 -18.04 -13.54
C PHE A 238 3.10 -16.67 -13.90
N VAL A 239 3.25 -16.20 -15.15
CA VAL A 239 2.74 -14.88 -15.53
C VAL A 239 1.22 -14.84 -15.40
N HIS A 240 0.56 -15.90 -15.87
CA HIS A 240 -0.89 -16.01 -15.74
C HIS A 240 -1.30 -16.27 -14.28
N GLN A 241 -0.64 -17.21 -13.58
CA GLN A 241 -1.02 -17.56 -12.20
C GLN A 241 -0.76 -16.45 -11.19
N VAL A 242 0.30 -15.65 -11.35
CA VAL A 242 0.66 -14.58 -10.40
C VAL A 242 -0.02 -13.27 -10.78
N TYR A 243 0.07 -12.86 -12.05
CA TYR A 243 -0.40 -11.55 -12.50
C TYR A 243 -1.74 -11.63 -13.23
N GLY A 244 -1.91 -12.64 -14.09
CA GLY A 244 -3.16 -12.87 -14.82
C GLY A 244 -4.35 -13.05 -13.88
N THR A 245 -4.22 -13.84 -12.82
CA THR A 245 -5.27 -14.05 -11.81
C THR A 245 -5.71 -12.77 -11.11
N VAL A 246 -4.86 -11.74 -11.05
CA VAL A 246 -5.21 -10.41 -10.52
C VAL A 246 -5.94 -9.56 -11.57
N PHE A 247 -5.50 -9.61 -12.83
CA PHE A 247 -6.09 -8.84 -13.93
C PHE A 247 -7.44 -9.39 -14.39
N PHE A 248 -7.54 -10.71 -14.57
CA PHE A 248 -8.76 -11.39 -15.01
C PHE A 248 -9.67 -11.78 -13.86
N PHE A 249 -9.18 -11.66 -12.62
CA PHE A 249 -9.91 -12.01 -11.41
C PHE A 249 -10.42 -13.47 -11.40
N ASP A 250 -9.56 -14.40 -11.88
CA ASP A 250 -9.92 -15.81 -12.09
C ASP A 250 -10.31 -16.54 -10.80
N LYS A 251 -9.84 -16.06 -9.64
CA LYS A 251 -10.05 -16.71 -8.33
C LYS A 251 -10.98 -15.90 -7.43
N ILE A 252 -12.27 -16.06 -7.65
CA ILE A 252 -13.29 -15.39 -6.85
C ILE A 252 -13.29 -15.98 -5.43
N THR A 253 -12.90 -15.17 -4.45
CA THR A 253 -12.87 -15.55 -3.03
C THR A 253 -13.38 -14.39 -2.17
N PRO A 254 -14.15 -14.66 -1.09
CA PRO A 254 -14.60 -13.62 -0.18
C PRO A 254 -13.41 -12.88 0.43
N ASN A 255 -13.45 -11.55 0.36
CA ASN A 255 -12.42 -10.67 0.92
C ASN A 255 -13.00 -9.29 1.29
N LEU A 256 -12.14 -8.36 1.72
CA LEU A 256 -12.56 -6.99 2.07
C LEU A 256 -12.90 -6.10 0.88
N GLY A 257 -12.59 -6.54 -0.33
CA GLY A 257 -12.75 -5.79 -1.57
C GLY A 257 -14.19 -5.73 -2.06
N LEU A 258 -14.38 -4.89 -3.08
CA LEU A 258 -15.70 -4.66 -3.69
C LEU A 258 -16.08 -5.70 -4.73
N TRP A 259 -15.09 -6.36 -5.34
CA TRP A 259 -15.27 -7.10 -6.59
C TRP A 259 -15.77 -8.52 -6.39
N TRP A 260 -15.31 -9.23 -5.35
CA TRP A 260 -15.60 -10.66 -5.19
C TRP A 260 -17.09 -10.96 -5.23
N TYR A 261 -17.91 -10.17 -4.55
CA TYR A 261 -19.35 -10.39 -4.47
C TYR A 261 -20.03 -10.06 -5.80
N LEU A 262 -19.63 -8.97 -6.45
CA LEU A 262 -20.16 -8.59 -7.76
C LEU A 262 -19.92 -9.71 -8.79
N PHE A 263 -18.70 -10.25 -8.85
CA PHE A 263 -18.35 -11.35 -9.74
C PHE A 263 -18.97 -12.70 -9.33
N THR A 264 -19.34 -12.88 -8.07
CA THR A 264 -20.06 -14.06 -7.60
C THR A 264 -21.51 -14.06 -8.10
N GLU A 265 -22.17 -12.89 -8.08
CA GLU A 265 -23.61 -12.76 -8.40
C GLU A 265 -23.89 -12.53 -9.89
N MET A 266 -22.93 -12.01 -10.66
CA MET A 266 -23.16 -11.76 -12.08
C MET A 266 -23.18 -13.04 -12.91
N PHE A 267 -23.99 -13.05 -13.98
CA PHE A 267 -23.91 -14.12 -14.97
C PHE A 267 -22.57 -14.09 -15.71
N GLU A 268 -22.00 -15.28 -15.97
CA GLU A 268 -20.72 -15.47 -16.63
C GLU A 268 -20.62 -14.75 -17.98
N PHE A 269 -21.73 -14.63 -18.71
CA PHE A 269 -21.83 -13.88 -19.95
C PHE A 269 -21.34 -12.42 -19.82
N PHE A 270 -21.56 -11.78 -18.67
CA PHE A 270 -21.14 -10.39 -18.43
C PHE A 270 -19.72 -10.27 -17.87
N SER A 271 -19.07 -11.37 -17.47
CA SER A 271 -17.74 -11.35 -16.85
C SER A 271 -16.71 -10.56 -17.65
N PRO A 272 -16.56 -10.74 -18.99
CA PRO A 272 -15.56 -9.99 -19.75
C PRO A 272 -15.76 -8.46 -19.69
N PHE A 273 -17.02 -7.99 -19.68
CA PHE A 273 -17.34 -6.57 -19.56
C PHE A 273 -16.93 -6.03 -18.19
N TYR A 274 -17.27 -6.74 -17.11
CA TYR A 274 -16.93 -6.29 -15.76
C TYR A 274 -15.44 -6.41 -15.44
N VAL A 275 -14.71 -7.38 -16.01
CA VAL A 275 -13.24 -7.43 -15.94
C VAL A 275 -12.65 -6.17 -16.57
N GLY A 276 -13.17 -5.74 -17.74
CA GLY A 276 -12.76 -4.48 -18.36
C GLY A 276 -13.03 -3.27 -17.47
N LEU A 277 -14.24 -3.18 -16.89
CA LEU A 277 -14.63 -2.09 -15.98
C LEU A 277 -13.77 -2.04 -14.71
N TYR A 278 -13.53 -3.18 -14.07
CA TYR A 278 -12.69 -3.33 -12.89
C TYR A 278 -11.27 -2.77 -13.12
N ASN A 279 -10.63 -3.17 -14.22
CA ASN A 279 -9.28 -2.72 -14.57
C ASN A 279 -9.24 -1.23 -14.91
N LEU A 280 -10.23 -0.75 -15.67
CA LEU A 280 -10.36 0.67 -15.99
C LEU A 280 -10.55 1.51 -14.71
N TYR A 281 -11.43 1.07 -13.81
CA TYR A 281 -11.75 1.77 -12.57
C TYR A 281 -10.53 1.88 -11.64
N SER A 282 -9.70 0.85 -11.58
CA SER A 282 -8.45 0.87 -10.81
C SER A 282 -7.45 1.93 -11.31
N PHE A 283 -7.48 2.25 -12.61
CA PHE A 283 -6.58 3.22 -13.23
C PHE A 283 -7.13 4.65 -13.31
N VAL A 284 -8.44 4.80 -13.56
CA VAL A 284 -9.03 6.05 -14.08
C VAL A 284 -8.80 7.28 -13.20
N PHE A 285 -8.67 7.13 -11.88
CA PHE A 285 -8.42 8.25 -10.96
C PHE A 285 -6.95 8.55 -10.70
N ILE A 286 -6.03 7.64 -11.03
CA ILE A 286 -4.59 7.84 -10.77
C ILE A 286 -4.05 9.01 -11.60
N LEU A 287 -4.38 9.06 -12.89
CA LEU A 287 -3.88 10.12 -13.78
C LEU A 287 -4.46 11.50 -13.41
N PRO A 288 -5.79 11.71 -13.27
CA PRO A 288 -6.35 13.00 -12.87
C PRO A 288 -5.82 13.49 -11.51
N MET A 289 -5.72 12.61 -10.51
CA MET A 289 -5.16 12.98 -9.20
C MET A 289 -3.70 13.43 -9.33
N THR A 290 -2.90 12.70 -10.11
CA THR A 290 -1.50 13.07 -10.35
C THR A 290 -1.38 14.43 -11.02
N LEU A 291 -2.21 14.71 -12.02
CA LEU A 291 -2.20 16.00 -12.71
C LEU A 291 -2.66 17.14 -11.80
N ARG A 292 -3.73 16.95 -11.02
CA ARG A 292 -4.28 17.98 -10.11
C ARG A 292 -3.30 18.38 -9.01
N PHE A 293 -2.57 17.41 -8.46
CA PHE A 293 -1.63 17.63 -7.36
C PHE A 293 -0.17 17.68 -7.83
N TYR A 294 0.09 17.79 -9.14
CA TYR A 294 1.44 17.96 -9.63
C TYR A 294 2.01 19.30 -9.18
N GLU A 295 3.15 19.27 -8.50
CA GLU A 295 3.80 20.45 -7.93
C GLU A 295 4.66 21.19 -8.98
N GLY A 296 4.98 20.56 -10.11
CA GLY A 296 5.89 21.13 -11.11
C GLY A 296 5.29 22.12 -12.10
N TYR A 297 3.97 22.39 -12.04
CA TYR A 297 3.27 23.35 -12.90
C TYR A 297 3.29 24.74 -12.24
N GLY A 298 4.30 25.58 -12.54
CA GLY A 298 4.37 26.93 -11.93
C GLY A 298 5.74 27.59 -11.75
N LYS A 299 6.84 27.06 -12.31
CA LYS A 299 8.13 27.79 -12.39
C LYS A 299 8.20 28.79 -13.56
N SER A 300 7.05 29.26 -14.05
CA SER A 300 6.96 30.38 -15.00
C SER A 300 6.58 31.64 -14.21
N GLU A 301 7.20 32.77 -14.55
CA GLU A 301 7.37 34.02 -13.77
C GLU A 301 6.11 34.72 -13.22
N LYS A 302 4.91 34.14 -13.34
CA LYS A 302 3.69 34.67 -12.71
C LYS A 302 3.37 33.92 -11.41
N LYS A 303 3.57 34.65 -10.33
CA LYS A 303 3.44 34.32 -8.90
C LYS A 303 2.02 33.95 -8.42
N THR A 304 1.22 33.27 -9.24
CA THR A 304 -0.18 32.94 -8.91
C THR A 304 -0.51 31.51 -9.31
N SER A 305 -0.90 30.75 -8.28
CA SER A 305 -1.79 29.58 -8.27
C SER A 305 -1.32 28.28 -8.92
N GLY A 306 -1.00 27.31 -8.07
CA GLY A 306 -0.52 25.97 -8.44
C GLY A 306 0.26 25.27 -7.32
N HIS A 307 -0.17 25.40 -6.05
CA HIS A 307 0.55 24.85 -4.90
C HIS A 307 0.35 23.33 -4.73
N GLY A 308 0.51 22.54 -5.80
CA GLY A 308 0.35 21.08 -5.77
C GLY A 308 1.28 20.38 -4.76
N ASP A 309 0.98 19.12 -4.47
CA ASP A 309 1.77 18.24 -3.61
C ASP A 309 1.88 16.87 -4.28
N SER A 310 3.00 16.64 -4.97
CA SER A 310 3.20 15.40 -5.72
C SER A 310 3.46 14.19 -4.83
N PHE A 311 3.88 14.41 -3.58
CA PHE A 311 3.96 13.33 -2.60
C PHE A 311 2.56 12.90 -2.15
N LEU A 312 1.66 13.86 -1.93
CA LEU A 312 0.25 13.57 -1.69
C LEU A 312 -0.37 12.79 -2.86
N ALA A 313 -0.04 13.11 -4.11
CA ALA A 313 -0.52 12.35 -5.26
C ALA A 313 -0.14 10.85 -5.21
N VAL A 314 1.07 10.53 -4.74
CA VAL A 314 1.52 9.14 -4.52
C VAL A 314 0.69 8.48 -3.42
N VAL A 315 0.47 9.16 -2.30
CA VAL A 315 -0.32 8.60 -1.18
C VAL A 315 -1.79 8.41 -1.55
N LEU A 316 -2.41 9.38 -2.22
CA LEU A 316 -3.78 9.26 -2.74
C LEU A 316 -3.89 8.13 -3.77
N GLY A 317 -2.89 8.01 -4.66
CA GLY A 317 -2.82 6.90 -5.61
C GLY A 317 -2.75 5.54 -4.90
N TYR A 318 -1.95 5.42 -3.83
CA TYR A 318 -1.87 4.18 -3.06
C TYR A 318 -3.20 3.87 -2.34
N ILE A 319 -3.84 4.86 -1.72
CA ILE A 319 -5.16 4.66 -1.07
C ILE A 319 -6.21 4.22 -2.09
N TRP A 320 -6.20 4.82 -3.29
CA TRP A 320 -7.08 4.42 -4.39
C TRP A 320 -6.84 2.96 -4.79
N ILE A 321 -5.57 2.55 -4.95
CA ILE A 321 -5.22 1.17 -5.30
C ILE A 321 -5.61 0.19 -4.18
N SER A 322 -5.39 0.54 -2.91
CA SER A 322 -5.83 -0.26 -1.75
C SER A 322 -7.34 -0.50 -1.77
N PHE A 323 -8.10 0.50 -2.22
CA PHE A 323 -9.55 0.42 -2.34
C PHE A 323 -10.01 -0.43 -3.55
N THR A 324 -9.36 -0.28 -4.71
CA THR A 324 -9.80 -0.92 -5.96
C THR A 324 -9.14 -2.27 -6.24
N LYS A 325 -8.10 -2.67 -5.50
CA LYS A 325 -7.43 -3.98 -5.62
C LYS A 325 -8.45 -5.12 -5.51
N SER A 326 -8.27 -6.18 -6.29
CA SER A 326 -9.12 -7.38 -6.31
C SER A 326 -9.06 -8.22 -5.04
N TYR A 327 -7.88 -8.27 -4.41
CA TYR A 327 -7.60 -9.02 -3.18
C TYR A 327 -7.02 -8.10 -2.10
N PRO A 328 -7.78 -7.11 -1.59
CA PRO A 328 -7.27 -6.21 -0.57
C PRO A 328 -7.33 -6.88 0.81
N THR A 329 -6.38 -6.51 1.66
CA THR A 329 -6.29 -6.93 3.05
C THR A 329 -6.42 -5.72 3.97
N VAL A 330 -6.64 -5.95 5.27
CA VAL A 330 -6.55 -4.86 6.26
C VAL A 330 -5.17 -4.19 6.27
N GLY A 331 -4.11 -4.90 5.86
CA GLY A 331 -2.74 -4.40 5.80
C GLY A 331 -2.57 -3.24 4.82
N ASP A 332 -3.32 -3.26 3.71
CA ASP A 332 -3.25 -2.21 2.69
C ASP A 332 -3.72 -0.85 3.26
N LEU A 333 -4.92 -0.82 3.84
CA LEU A 333 -5.43 0.41 4.47
C LEU A 333 -4.63 0.79 5.72
N ALA A 334 -4.15 -0.19 6.50
CA ALA A 334 -3.34 0.08 7.68
C ALA A 334 -2.01 0.78 7.34
N PHE A 335 -1.37 0.37 6.24
CA PHE A 335 -0.19 1.04 5.74
C PHE A 335 -0.50 2.48 5.31
N ALA A 336 -1.56 2.68 4.53
CA ALA A 336 -2.01 4.02 4.14
C ALA A 336 -2.28 4.92 5.37
N ALA A 337 -3.00 4.40 6.37
CA ALA A 337 -3.29 5.10 7.62
C ALA A 337 -2.01 5.51 8.37
N SER A 338 -0.96 4.69 8.30
CA SER A 338 0.35 4.96 8.92
C SER A 338 1.14 6.07 8.20
N LEU A 339 0.79 6.41 6.96
CA LEU A 339 1.36 7.55 6.23
C LEU A 339 0.63 8.87 6.51
N LEU A 340 -0.61 8.85 7.00
CA LEU A 340 -1.38 10.07 7.29
C LEU A 340 -0.67 11.05 8.25
N PRO A 341 0.02 10.60 9.33
CA PRO A 341 0.74 11.48 10.25
C PRO A 341 1.80 12.36 9.60
N LEU A 342 2.33 11.99 8.42
CA LEU A 342 3.30 12.81 7.68
C LEU A 342 2.71 14.17 7.31
N PHE A 343 1.39 14.25 7.15
CA PHE A 343 0.65 15.44 6.77
C PHE A 343 0.16 16.29 7.95
N LYS A 344 0.74 16.10 9.15
CA LYS A 344 0.35 16.74 10.43
C LYS A 344 -0.02 18.21 10.31
N SER A 345 0.84 19.01 9.68
CA SER A 345 0.68 20.46 9.62
C SER A 345 0.20 20.97 8.26
N THR A 346 0.16 20.10 7.26
CA THR A 346 -0.17 20.47 5.87
C THR A 346 -1.63 20.22 5.55
N ILE A 347 -2.15 19.03 5.88
CA ILE A 347 -3.47 18.56 5.42
C ILE A 347 -4.38 18.20 6.60
N LEU A 348 -3.86 17.41 7.56
CA LEU A 348 -4.66 16.89 8.68
C LEU A 348 -5.46 17.95 9.48
N PRO A 349 -4.96 19.19 9.71
CA PRO A 349 -5.73 20.20 10.44
C PRO A 349 -7.02 20.64 9.75
N TYR A 350 -7.15 20.36 8.44
CA TYR A 350 -8.27 20.78 7.61
C TYR A 350 -9.23 19.63 7.25
N CYS A 351 -8.90 18.39 7.62
CA CYS A 351 -9.80 17.24 7.46
C CYS A 351 -11.01 17.38 8.41
N ARG A 352 -12.22 17.08 7.93
CA ARG A 352 -13.46 17.33 8.68
C ARG A 352 -14.11 16.06 9.19
N TYR A 353 -14.05 14.99 8.40
CA TYR A 353 -14.79 13.77 8.68
C TYR A 353 -13.98 12.72 9.43
N THR A 354 -12.79 13.06 9.96
CA THR A 354 -11.88 12.15 10.66
C THR A 354 -12.58 11.27 11.71
N TYR A 355 -13.48 11.83 12.52
CA TYR A 355 -14.21 11.06 13.54
C TYR A 355 -15.23 10.08 12.94
N ILE A 356 -15.97 10.50 11.91
CA ILE A 356 -16.96 9.66 11.22
C ILE A 356 -16.23 8.51 10.51
N THR A 357 -15.15 8.84 9.82
CA THR A 357 -14.26 7.89 9.15
C THR A 357 -13.68 6.88 10.14
N ALA A 358 -13.18 7.34 11.31
CA ALA A 358 -12.65 6.47 12.35
C ALA A 358 -13.72 5.55 12.96
N LEU A 359 -14.94 6.04 13.17
CA LEU A 359 -16.05 5.24 13.66
C LEU A 359 -16.47 4.18 12.62
N GLY A 360 -16.61 4.57 11.35
CA GLY A 360 -16.90 3.64 10.25
C GLY A 360 -15.84 2.54 10.14
N PHE A 361 -14.56 2.92 10.28
CA PHE A 361 -13.45 1.98 10.28
C PHE A 361 -13.54 0.97 11.43
N LEU A 362 -13.82 1.44 12.65
CA LEU A 362 -13.97 0.58 13.83
C LEU A 362 -15.16 -0.37 13.67
N VAL A 363 -16.30 0.13 13.17
CA VAL A 363 -17.49 -0.68 12.89
C VAL A 363 -17.16 -1.76 11.86
N SER A 364 -16.45 -1.42 10.78
CA SER A 364 -16.05 -2.41 9.78
C SER A 364 -15.12 -3.49 10.34
N LEU A 365 -14.13 -3.11 11.16
CA LEU A 365 -13.21 -4.08 11.78
C LEU A 365 -13.91 -5.00 12.78
N LEU A 366 -14.92 -4.50 13.50
CA LEU A 366 -15.68 -5.29 14.47
C LEU A 366 -16.65 -6.24 13.78
N LEU A 367 -17.43 -5.75 12.81
CA LEU A 367 -18.52 -6.51 12.19
C LEU A 367 -18.03 -7.47 11.10
N SER A 368 -16.93 -7.17 10.41
CA SER A 368 -16.42 -8.03 9.34
C SER A 368 -16.13 -9.47 9.78
N PRO A 369 -15.39 -9.77 10.89
CA PRO A 369 -15.18 -11.15 11.32
C PRO A 369 -16.47 -11.81 11.82
N ILE A 370 -17.36 -11.04 12.46
CA ILE A 370 -18.64 -11.55 12.99
C ILE A 370 -19.53 -12.02 11.84
N PHE A 371 -19.75 -11.17 10.83
CA PHE A 371 -20.60 -11.53 9.71
C PHE A 371 -19.99 -12.60 8.82
N TYR A 372 -18.66 -12.61 8.66
CA TYR A 372 -17.98 -13.72 7.99
C TYR A 372 -18.22 -15.04 8.73
N TYR A 373 -18.06 -15.05 10.06
CA TYR A 373 -18.29 -16.24 10.88
C TYR A 373 -19.75 -16.72 10.85
N CYS A 374 -20.71 -15.80 11.00
CA CYS A 374 -22.14 -16.12 10.92
C CYS A 374 -22.53 -16.71 9.55
N TRP A 375 -21.89 -16.25 8.48
CA TRP A 375 -22.12 -16.76 7.13
C TRP A 375 -21.45 -18.11 6.89
N ILE A 376 -20.12 -18.19 7.05
CA ILE A 376 -19.34 -19.36 6.65
C ILE A 376 -19.41 -20.50 7.68
N VAL A 377 -19.32 -20.17 8.98
CA VAL A 377 -19.20 -21.19 10.02
C VAL A 377 -20.55 -21.60 10.58
N LEU A 378 -21.40 -20.62 10.91
CA LEU A 378 -22.72 -20.90 11.48
C LEU A 378 -23.78 -21.19 10.40
N ALA A 379 -23.54 -20.80 9.15
CA ALA A 379 -24.52 -20.89 8.06
C ALA A 379 -25.88 -20.23 8.37
N THR A 380 -25.91 -19.30 9.32
CA THR A 380 -27.11 -18.56 9.73
C THR A 380 -27.21 -17.18 9.06
N GLY A 381 -26.08 -16.63 8.60
CA GLY A 381 -26.00 -15.34 7.93
C GLY A 381 -25.92 -15.45 6.41
N ASN A 382 -26.54 -14.52 5.70
CA ASN A 382 -26.39 -14.37 4.25
C ASN A 382 -25.06 -13.66 3.90
N SER A 383 -24.43 -14.03 2.78
CA SER A 383 -23.23 -13.39 2.21
C SER A 383 -23.36 -11.87 2.09
N ASN A 384 -24.58 -11.38 1.85
CA ASN A 384 -24.91 -9.96 1.75
C ASN A 384 -24.52 -9.16 3.00
N PHE A 385 -24.57 -9.76 4.20
CA PHE A 385 -24.16 -9.06 5.43
C PHE A 385 -22.66 -8.80 5.44
N PHE A 386 -21.86 -9.81 5.08
CA PHE A 386 -20.41 -9.65 4.97
C PHE A 386 -20.07 -8.63 3.87
N TYR A 387 -20.70 -8.72 2.70
CA TYR A 387 -20.50 -7.77 1.62
C TYR A 387 -20.92 -6.33 1.98
N SER A 388 -21.99 -6.16 2.75
CA SER A 388 -22.40 -4.83 3.26
C SER A 388 -21.29 -4.19 4.08
N ILE A 389 -20.52 -4.96 4.85
CA ILE A 389 -19.35 -4.44 5.58
C ILE A 389 -18.19 -4.14 4.63
N SER A 390 -17.97 -4.92 3.57
CA SER A 390 -17.01 -4.55 2.51
C SER A 390 -17.37 -3.22 1.84
N LEU A 391 -18.67 -2.91 1.67
CA LEU A 391 -19.11 -1.60 1.18
C LEU A 391 -18.82 -0.47 2.18
N ILE A 392 -19.04 -0.69 3.49
CA ILE A 392 -18.67 0.30 4.52
C ILE A 392 -17.15 0.48 4.57
N TRP A 393 -16.37 -0.59 4.45
CA TRP A 393 -14.91 -0.53 4.31
C TRP A 393 -14.48 0.30 3.11
N GLY A 394 -15.17 0.15 1.98
CA GLY A 394 -15.01 1.01 0.81
C GLY A 394 -15.36 2.47 1.07
N ALA A 395 -16.48 2.73 1.77
CA ALA A 395 -16.88 4.08 2.16
C ALA A 395 -15.84 4.75 3.09
N VAL A 396 -15.18 3.98 3.96
CA VAL A 396 -14.06 4.48 4.77
C VAL A 396 -12.88 4.90 3.89
N HIS A 397 -12.49 4.09 2.90
CA HIS A 397 -11.43 4.47 1.95
C HIS A 397 -11.77 5.76 1.20
N THR A 398 -12.98 5.84 0.65
CA THR A 398 -13.44 7.04 -0.06
C THR A 398 -13.50 8.24 0.87
N SER A 399 -13.92 8.08 2.13
CA SER A 399 -13.98 9.17 3.11
C SER A 399 -12.58 9.71 3.44
N ILE A 400 -11.58 8.83 3.62
CA ILE A 400 -10.18 9.23 3.82
C ILE A 400 -9.67 10.01 2.60
N LEU A 401 -9.90 9.50 1.38
CA LEU A 401 -9.50 10.17 0.14
C LEU A 401 -10.11 11.57 0.04
N MET A 402 -11.42 11.67 0.26
CA MET A 402 -12.16 12.94 0.19
C MET A 402 -11.68 13.93 1.25
N ASP A 403 -11.45 13.49 2.49
CA ASP A 403 -10.93 14.34 3.57
C ASP A 403 -9.51 14.88 3.26
N LEU A 404 -8.64 14.06 2.67
CA LEU A 404 -7.29 14.47 2.30
C LEU A 404 -7.30 15.47 1.14
N ILE A 405 -8.11 15.19 0.11
CA ILE A 405 -8.30 16.11 -1.02
C ILE A 405 -8.86 17.44 -0.50
N TRP A 406 -9.92 17.38 0.29
CA TRP A 406 -10.55 18.54 0.91
C TRP A 406 -9.55 19.35 1.75
N GLY A 407 -8.80 18.67 2.61
CA GLY A 407 -7.81 19.32 3.47
C GLY A 407 -6.71 20.00 2.66
N LYS A 408 -6.28 19.39 1.56
CA LYS A 408 -5.29 19.98 0.66
C LYS A 408 -5.83 21.20 -0.08
N LEU A 409 -7.03 21.11 -0.66
CA LEU A 409 -7.69 22.22 -1.36
C LEU A 409 -7.93 23.41 -0.41
N THR A 410 -8.38 23.13 0.81
CA THR A 410 -8.55 24.14 1.86
C THR A 410 -7.21 24.81 2.19
N SER A 411 -6.15 24.02 2.35
CA SER A 411 -4.82 24.57 2.62
C SER A 411 -4.29 25.41 1.46
N GLU A 412 -4.54 25.03 0.20
CA GLU A 412 -4.16 25.83 -0.97
C GLU A 412 -4.91 27.17 -0.99
N TYR A 413 -6.23 27.12 -0.79
CA TYR A 413 -7.08 28.31 -0.80
C TYR A 413 -6.70 29.34 0.28
N ILE A 414 -6.39 28.87 1.49
CA ILE A 414 -5.94 29.73 2.61
C ILE A 414 -4.63 30.44 2.26
N GLU A 415 -3.70 29.73 1.62
CA GLU A 415 -2.39 30.27 1.25
C GLU A 415 -2.49 31.29 0.11
N GLU A 416 -3.30 31.00 -0.91
CA GLU A 416 -3.52 31.89 -2.05
C GLU A 416 -4.22 33.19 -1.64
N ASN A 417 -5.22 33.11 -0.77
CA ASN A 417 -6.02 34.26 -0.34
C ASN A 417 -5.51 34.93 0.95
N LYS A 418 -4.41 34.43 1.54
CA LYS A 418 -3.79 34.95 2.78
C LYS A 418 -4.79 35.12 3.94
N ILE A 419 -5.63 34.11 4.14
CA ILE A 419 -6.75 34.18 5.09
C ILE A 419 -6.22 34.14 6.54
N PRO A 420 -6.60 35.11 7.40
CA PRO A 420 -6.21 35.12 8.81
C PRO A 420 -6.68 33.87 9.56
N GLU A 421 -5.89 33.38 10.53
CA GLU A 421 -6.20 32.15 11.29
C GLU A 421 -7.58 32.16 11.97
N LYS A 422 -8.10 33.34 12.31
CA LYS A 422 -9.43 33.51 12.93
C LYS A 422 -10.57 33.11 11.98
N ASP A 423 -10.39 33.31 10.67
CA ASP A 423 -11.44 33.13 9.64
C ASP A 423 -11.33 31.75 8.96
N GLN A 424 -10.23 31.02 9.18
CA GLN A 424 -9.98 29.70 8.58
C GLN A 424 -11.00 28.65 9.05
N LYS A 425 -11.50 28.74 10.29
CA LYS A 425 -12.47 27.78 10.84
C LYS A 425 -13.89 27.95 10.27
N THR A 426 -14.19 29.08 9.65
CA THR A 426 -15.51 29.42 9.11
C THR A 426 -15.65 29.19 7.60
N LEU A 427 -14.57 28.75 6.93
CA LEU A 427 -14.56 28.54 5.48
C LEU A 427 -15.63 27.53 5.03
N ARG A 428 -16.46 27.94 4.07
CA ARG A 428 -17.54 27.10 3.51
C ARG A 428 -17.12 26.48 2.17
N LEU A 429 -17.79 25.39 1.83
CA LEU A 429 -17.66 24.68 0.56
C LEU A 429 -17.89 25.56 -0.68
N THR A 430 -18.65 26.65 -0.55
CA THR A 430 -18.90 27.58 -1.65
C THR A 430 -17.78 28.58 -1.88
N GLN A 431 -16.81 28.66 -0.96
CA GLN A 431 -15.70 29.61 -1.01
C GLN A 431 -14.42 28.98 -1.57
N ILE A 432 -14.30 27.65 -1.52
CA ILE A 432 -13.17 26.83 -1.97
C ILE A 432 -13.59 26.12 -3.26
#